data_AF-A0A3P9D1Q9-F1
#
_entry.id   AF-A0A3P9D1Q9-F1
#
_cell.length_a   1.000
_cell.length_b   1.000
_cell.length_c   1.000
_cell.angle_alpha   90.00
_cell.angle_beta   90.00
_cell.angle_gamma   90.00
#
_symmetry.space_group_name_H-M   'P 1'
#
loop_
_entity.id
_entity.type
_entity.pdbx_description
1 polymer ?
#
loop_
_entity_poly.entity_id
_entity_poly.type
_entity_poly.pdbx_seq_one_letter_code
_entity_poly.pdbx_strand_id
1 'polypeptide(L)'
;CRSAASAHQYPASSRVSHKEGGSVGHYQFSQWNLHDNDDDQLFYTKIYLDPLQRESLNMTLDHKCQIFQNLNGAVDEVLLKFGTDRVRVRNTAYDSLPVVVHGNGNTKMYLNYLANYVPNAWNYEHGCSHCDDDVVDFSQLKVVSNVLVGVFIEQPTPFLPEFFQRLLTLDYPKDKLKLFVHNNVLGREQNVLNSFKVVGPEENLSQGEPGIWDLCRQDATCDYYFSIDSDLLIEQNRKIWPLVTRHGKLWSNFWGALSLDALPVFILVVSRGVWNIPYMAHVYLVKGSALRNELKERNYFVLEKLDPDMALCRNARDMKSFASRTFMKYSTFSCLLQGIFENPVVKIYPLNYTRIFTDNYLEQPCPDVFWFAVFSEKACDELVEEMEHYGSWSGGKHQDKRIAGGYETVPTDDIHMKQIGFEKEWLHFIREFISPVTLKVFSGYYTKGYALMNFVVKYTPERQAYLRPHHDSSTFTINIALNNKGIDFQGGGCRFHRYNCSIESPRKGWSFMHPGRLTHLHEGLPTTGGTRYIAVSFIDP
;
A
#
# COMPACT_ATOMS: atom_id res chain seq x y z
N CYS A 1 -3.09 37.54 -17.78
CA CYS A 1 -2.65 37.53 -16.37
C CYS A 1 -1.17 37.90 -16.22
N ARG A 2 -0.77 38.39 -15.03
CA ARG A 2 0.13 39.54 -14.86
C ARG A 2 1.65 39.34 -15.09
N SER A 3 2.32 40.36 -15.62
CA SER A 3 3.78 40.61 -15.72
C SER A 3 4.02 42.12 -15.99
N ALA A 4 5.08 42.68 -15.41
CA ALA A 4 5.36 44.11 -15.34
C ALA A 4 6.56 44.51 -16.21
N ALA A 5 6.29 44.86 -17.46
CA ALA A 5 7.09 45.79 -18.24
C ALA A 5 6.14 46.48 -19.23
N SER A 6 6.21 47.81 -19.33
CA SER A 6 5.38 48.63 -20.23
C SER A 6 3.88 48.74 -19.90
N ALA A 7 3.46 48.45 -18.66
CA ALA A 7 2.05 48.48 -18.24
C ALA A 7 1.33 49.84 -18.49
N HIS A 8 2.07 50.95 -18.53
CA HIS A 8 1.51 52.29 -18.76
C HIS A 8 1.19 52.63 -20.23
N GLN A 9 1.69 51.84 -21.18
CA GLN A 9 1.49 52.07 -22.62
C GLN A 9 0.26 51.34 -23.18
N TYR A 10 -0.41 50.52 -22.36
CA TYR A 10 -1.60 49.77 -22.75
C TYR A 10 -2.88 50.62 -22.65
N PRO A 11 -3.89 50.41 -23.52
CA PRO A 11 -5.18 51.09 -23.45
C PRO A 11 -5.92 50.83 -22.12
N ALA A 12 -6.57 51.85 -21.55
CA ALA A 12 -7.14 51.85 -20.19
C ALA A 12 -8.19 50.76 -19.87
N SER A 13 -8.77 50.09 -20.88
CA SER A 13 -9.65 48.92 -20.69
C SER A 13 -8.90 47.65 -20.26
N SER A 14 -7.56 47.65 -20.29
CA SER A 14 -6.73 46.52 -19.91
C SER A 14 -6.51 46.46 -18.39
N ARG A 15 -7.50 46.01 -17.63
CA ARG A 15 -7.14 45.28 -16.41
C ARG A 15 -6.49 43.99 -16.90
N VAL A 16 -5.21 43.76 -16.57
CA VAL A 16 -4.47 42.49 -16.68
C VAL A 16 -3.49 42.35 -17.88
N SER A 17 -2.19 42.32 -17.56
CA SER A 17 -1.20 41.30 -17.91
C SER A 17 -1.30 40.52 -19.23
N HIS A 18 -0.46 40.80 -20.23
CA HIS A 18 -0.48 40.08 -21.52
C HIS A 18 0.73 39.13 -21.64
N LYS A 19 0.44 37.87 -22.00
CA LYS A 19 1.43 36.86 -22.37
C LYS A 19 0.98 36.24 -23.66
N GLU A 20 1.91 36.05 -24.57
CA GLU A 20 1.66 35.33 -25.80
C GLU A 20 1.97 33.84 -25.63
N GLY A 21 1.21 33.05 -26.35
CA GLY A 21 1.31 31.60 -26.42
C GLY A 21 0.24 30.99 -27.33
N GLY A 22 -0.46 31.85 -28.08
CA GLY A 22 -1.57 31.52 -28.94
C GLY A 22 -2.15 32.82 -29.49
N SER A 23 -2.18 32.94 -30.82
CA SER A 23 -2.83 34.02 -31.56
C SER A 23 -3.58 33.38 -32.74
N VAL A 24 -4.60 34.08 -33.26
CA VAL A 24 -5.37 33.62 -34.41
C VAL A 24 -5.70 34.81 -35.30
N GLY A 25 -5.42 34.70 -36.60
CA GLY A 25 -5.68 35.76 -37.56
C GLY A 25 -4.95 35.55 -38.88
N HIS A 26 -5.28 36.39 -39.87
CA HIS A 26 -4.62 36.43 -41.17
C HIS A 26 -3.43 37.40 -41.12
N TYR A 27 -2.32 36.98 -40.51
CA TYR A 27 -1.07 37.76 -40.51
C TYR A 27 0.10 36.91 -41.01
N GLN A 28 0.92 37.47 -41.89
CA GLN A 28 2.12 36.84 -42.41
C GLN A 28 3.35 37.31 -41.62
N PHE A 29 4.13 36.34 -41.11
CA PHE A 29 5.29 36.55 -40.22
C PHE A 29 6.53 37.17 -40.91
N SER A 30 6.36 38.06 -41.88
CA SER A 30 7.46 38.58 -42.71
C SER A 30 8.36 39.62 -42.03
N GLN A 31 8.10 39.97 -40.76
CA GLN A 31 8.82 41.01 -40.02
C GLN A 31 9.76 40.49 -38.93
N TRP A 32 9.86 39.16 -38.72
CA TRP A 32 10.81 38.60 -37.75
C TRP A 32 12.24 38.66 -38.32
N ASN A 33 13.07 39.54 -37.77
CA ASN A 33 14.47 39.72 -38.15
C ASN A 33 15.43 39.56 -36.95
N LEU A 34 14.95 38.93 -35.87
CA LEU A 34 15.65 38.70 -34.62
C LEU A 34 16.28 37.29 -34.57
N HIS A 35 17.16 37.05 -33.60
CA HIS A 35 17.79 35.75 -33.41
C HIS A 35 16.81 34.70 -32.85
N ASP A 36 17.09 33.41 -33.07
CA ASP A 36 16.23 32.30 -32.63
C ASP A 36 16.00 32.25 -31.10
N ASN A 37 16.90 32.86 -30.32
CA ASN A 37 16.82 32.91 -28.86
C ASN A 37 16.21 34.22 -28.33
N ASP A 38 15.83 35.16 -29.22
CA ASP A 38 15.21 36.40 -28.81
C ASP A 38 13.76 36.16 -28.37
N ASP A 39 13.29 36.99 -27.43
CA ASP A 39 11.96 36.87 -26.82
C ASP A 39 10.87 37.22 -27.85
N ASP A 40 10.17 36.19 -28.30
CA ASP A 40 9.05 36.28 -29.23
C ASP A 40 7.91 37.11 -28.65
N GLN A 41 7.56 36.91 -27.39
CA GLN A 41 6.53 37.68 -26.71
C GLN A 41 6.85 39.19 -26.68
N LEU A 42 8.11 39.56 -26.47
CA LEU A 42 8.54 40.96 -26.47
C LEU A 42 8.42 41.59 -27.86
N PHE A 43 8.72 40.84 -28.92
CA PHE A 43 8.57 41.29 -30.31
C PHE A 43 7.11 41.68 -30.62
N TYR A 44 6.15 40.79 -30.39
CA TYR A 44 4.74 41.08 -30.65
C TYR A 44 4.17 42.13 -29.69
N THR A 45 4.66 42.18 -28.45
CA THR A 45 4.29 43.25 -27.51
C THR A 45 4.65 44.62 -28.08
N LYS A 46 5.83 44.77 -28.70
CA LYS A 46 6.25 46.04 -29.31
C LYS A 46 5.37 46.41 -30.51
N ILE A 47 5.01 45.45 -31.36
CA ILE A 47 4.09 45.66 -32.50
C ILE A 47 2.72 46.11 -32.01
N TYR A 48 2.17 45.44 -30.98
CA TYR A 48 0.84 45.78 -30.44
C TYR A 48 0.81 47.15 -29.74
N LEU A 49 1.92 47.56 -29.13
CA LEU A 49 2.02 48.85 -28.44
C LEU A 49 2.18 50.03 -29.40
N ASP A 50 2.63 49.81 -30.64
CA ASP A 50 2.62 50.82 -31.70
C ASP A 50 1.17 51.06 -32.17
N PRO A 51 0.57 52.25 -31.93
CA PRO A 51 -0.82 52.52 -32.29
C PRO A 51 -1.09 52.41 -33.79
N LEU A 52 -0.13 52.81 -34.63
CA LEU A 52 -0.28 52.78 -36.09
C LEU A 52 -0.29 51.33 -36.59
N GLN A 53 0.63 50.51 -36.09
CA GLN A 53 0.67 49.08 -36.43
C GLN A 53 -0.55 48.33 -35.88
N ARG A 54 -0.95 48.60 -34.64
CA ARG A 54 -2.15 47.97 -34.05
C ARG A 54 -3.41 48.27 -34.85
N GLU A 55 -3.62 49.51 -35.27
CA GLU A 55 -4.81 49.91 -36.04
C GLU A 55 -4.77 49.34 -37.46
N SER A 56 -3.64 49.46 -38.15
CA SER A 56 -3.47 48.93 -39.51
C SER A 56 -3.60 47.41 -39.60
N LEU A 57 -3.13 46.67 -38.59
CA LEU A 57 -3.22 45.21 -38.52
C LEU A 57 -4.49 44.72 -37.81
N ASN A 58 -5.34 45.63 -37.34
CA ASN A 58 -6.55 45.33 -36.56
C ASN A 58 -6.30 44.35 -35.40
N MET A 59 -5.22 44.58 -34.64
CA MET A 59 -4.83 43.70 -33.56
C MET A 59 -5.68 43.94 -32.32
N THR A 60 -6.14 42.85 -31.70
CA THR A 60 -6.94 42.87 -30.48
C THR A 60 -6.44 41.82 -29.50
N LEU A 61 -6.81 41.96 -28.22
CA LEU A 61 -6.49 40.99 -27.18
C LEU A 61 -7.78 40.36 -26.63
N ASP A 62 -7.75 39.06 -26.40
CA ASP A 62 -8.87 38.32 -25.81
C ASP A 62 -8.96 38.57 -24.29
N HIS A 63 -9.44 39.76 -23.93
CA HIS A 63 -9.50 40.23 -22.54
C HIS A 63 -10.41 39.40 -21.63
N LYS A 64 -11.39 38.69 -22.19
CA LYS A 64 -12.41 37.92 -21.45
C LYS A 64 -12.19 36.40 -21.57
N CYS A 65 -11.03 35.97 -22.07
CA CYS A 65 -10.69 34.56 -22.24
C CYS A 65 -11.77 33.76 -22.99
N GLN A 66 -12.33 34.33 -24.05
CA GLN A 66 -13.35 33.65 -24.87
C GLN A 66 -12.72 32.55 -25.73
N ILE A 67 -11.49 32.75 -26.17
CA ILE A 67 -10.73 31.84 -27.02
C ILE A 67 -9.54 31.29 -26.24
N PHE A 68 -8.73 32.14 -25.60
CA PHE A 68 -7.46 31.77 -24.99
C PHE A 68 -7.51 31.91 -23.46
N GLN A 69 -7.23 30.81 -22.76
CA GLN A 69 -7.03 30.80 -21.31
C GLN A 69 -5.56 30.57 -20.98
N ASN A 70 -4.87 31.64 -20.59
CA ASN A 70 -3.55 31.55 -19.98
C ASN A 70 -3.68 31.24 -18.49
N LEU A 71 -3.03 30.19 -17.99
CA LEU A 71 -3.19 29.74 -16.60
C LEU A 71 -2.38 30.57 -15.60
N ASN A 72 -1.22 31.11 -15.99
CA ASN A 72 -0.34 31.83 -15.07
C ASN A 72 -0.99 33.09 -14.49
N GLY A 73 -1.32 33.06 -13.21
CA GLY A 73 -2.03 34.13 -12.50
C GLY A 73 -3.54 34.14 -12.73
N ALA A 74 -4.13 33.03 -13.19
CA ALA A 74 -5.57 32.82 -13.34
C ALA A 74 -6.02 31.41 -12.89
N VAL A 75 -5.18 30.70 -12.14
CA VAL A 75 -5.47 29.31 -11.72
C VAL A 75 -6.78 29.24 -10.91
N ASP A 76 -7.00 30.20 -10.01
CA ASP A 76 -8.18 30.26 -9.14
C ASP A 76 -9.48 30.62 -9.90
N GLU A 77 -9.37 31.09 -11.14
CA GLU A 77 -10.50 31.44 -12.01
C GLU A 77 -10.93 30.26 -12.88
N VAL A 78 -10.18 29.15 -12.88
CA VAL A 78 -10.34 28.04 -13.82
C VAL A 78 -10.91 26.81 -13.13
N LEU A 79 -12.01 26.28 -13.68
CA LEU A 79 -12.62 25.03 -13.20
C LEU A 79 -12.92 24.08 -14.37
N LEU A 80 -12.93 22.78 -14.07
CA LEU A 80 -13.42 21.75 -15.00
C LEU A 80 -14.96 21.82 -15.07
N LYS A 81 -15.48 21.86 -16.30
CA LYS A 81 -16.91 21.76 -16.63
C LYS A 81 -17.14 20.43 -17.34
N PHE A 82 -17.74 19.49 -16.62
CA PHE A 82 -18.17 18.21 -17.18
C PHE A 82 -19.48 18.40 -17.97
N GLY A 83 -19.43 18.09 -19.26
CA GLY A 83 -20.62 17.85 -20.09
C GLY A 83 -20.88 16.35 -20.23
N THR A 84 -21.91 15.99 -21.01
CA THR A 84 -22.24 14.58 -21.32
C THR A 84 -21.11 13.93 -22.12
N ASP A 85 -20.69 14.59 -23.21
CA ASP A 85 -19.77 13.96 -24.18
C ASP A 85 -18.30 14.35 -23.95
N ARG A 86 -18.05 15.51 -23.33
CA ARG A 86 -16.71 16.10 -23.21
C ARG A 86 -16.58 16.97 -21.96
N VAL A 87 -15.35 17.09 -21.47
CA VAL A 87 -14.96 18.00 -20.40
C VAL A 87 -14.32 19.26 -21.01
N ARG A 88 -14.66 20.43 -20.48
CA ARG A 88 -14.07 21.71 -20.89
C ARG A 88 -13.56 22.48 -19.67
N VAL A 89 -12.76 23.50 -19.92
CA VAL A 89 -12.42 24.51 -18.92
C VAL A 89 -13.47 25.63 -18.95
N ARG A 90 -13.89 26.11 -17.77
CA ARG A 90 -14.68 27.33 -17.58
C ARG A 90 -13.85 28.35 -16.82
N ASN A 91 -13.81 29.58 -17.31
CA ASN A 91 -13.33 30.73 -16.54
C ASN A 91 -14.52 31.31 -15.74
N THR A 92 -14.43 31.33 -14.42
CA THR A 92 -15.51 31.79 -13.53
C THR A 92 -15.59 33.31 -13.41
N ALA A 93 -14.49 34.03 -13.64
CA ALA A 93 -14.45 35.49 -13.57
C ALA A 93 -15.21 36.15 -14.73
N TYR A 94 -15.16 35.54 -15.92
CA TYR A 94 -15.80 36.06 -17.14
C TYR A 94 -16.95 35.21 -17.67
N ASP A 95 -17.24 34.10 -17.00
CA ASP A 95 -18.18 33.07 -17.45
C ASP A 95 -17.95 32.60 -18.90
N SER A 96 -16.68 32.37 -19.26
CA SER A 96 -16.28 31.96 -20.61
C SER A 96 -15.92 30.47 -20.67
N LEU A 97 -16.04 29.89 -21.86
CA LEU A 97 -15.60 28.53 -22.18
C LEU A 97 -14.47 28.61 -23.22
N PRO A 98 -13.22 28.83 -22.79
CA PRO A 98 -12.07 28.96 -23.69
C PRO A 98 -11.91 27.73 -24.59
N VAL A 99 -11.32 27.96 -25.76
CA VAL A 99 -11.01 26.93 -26.75
C VAL A 99 -9.60 26.39 -26.52
N VAL A 100 -8.66 27.28 -26.22
CA VAL A 100 -7.25 26.97 -25.99
C VAL A 100 -6.92 27.19 -24.51
N VAL A 101 -6.33 26.19 -23.88
CA VAL A 101 -5.81 26.29 -22.51
C VAL A 101 -4.29 26.23 -22.57
N HIS A 102 -3.65 27.29 -22.11
CA HIS A 102 -2.20 27.44 -22.18
C HIS A 102 -1.60 27.48 -20.77
N GLY A 103 -0.86 26.42 -20.42
CA GLY A 103 -0.07 26.35 -19.18
C GLY A 103 1.23 27.13 -19.30
N ASN A 104 1.17 28.45 -19.36
CA ASN A 104 2.35 29.31 -19.43
C ASN A 104 3.07 29.45 -18.06
N GLY A 105 4.36 29.77 -18.09
CA GLY A 105 5.17 29.89 -16.86
C GLY A 105 5.12 28.62 -16.00
N ASN A 106 4.97 28.79 -14.68
CA ASN A 106 5.00 27.70 -13.69
C ASN A 106 3.66 26.98 -13.51
N THR A 107 2.82 26.91 -14.56
CA THR A 107 1.48 26.28 -14.50
C THR A 107 1.36 24.98 -15.29
N LYS A 108 2.48 24.42 -15.75
CA LYS A 108 2.54 23.14 -16.48
C LYS A 108 1.87 22.00 -15.70
N MET A 109 2.06 21.95 -14.39
CA MET A 109 1.46 20.93 -13.53
C MET A 109 -0.07 21.02 -13.49
N TYR A 110 -0.60 22.25 -13.40
CA TYR A 110 -2.04 22.45 -13.42
C TYR A 110 -2.62 22.13 -14.80
N LEU A 111 -1.89 22.43 -15.88
CA LEU A 111 -2.27 22.00 -17.22
C LEU A 111 -2.32 20.47 -17.36
N ASN A 112 -1.33 19.75 -16.81
CA ASN A 112 -1.32 18.28 -16.80
C ASN A 112 -2.56 17.72 -16.07
N TYR A 113 -2.92 18.32 -14.93
CA TYR A 113 -4.14 17.97 -14.20
C TYR A 113 -5.40 18.15 -15.08
N LEU A 114 -5.55 19.30 -15.75
CA LEU A 114 -6.69 19.54 -16.64
C LEU A 114 -6.71 18.59 -17.84
N ALA A 115 -5.54 18.25 -18.39
CA ALA A 115 -5.37 17.37 -19.55
C ALA A 115 -5.77 15.91 -19.27
N ASN A 116 -5.81 15.48 -18.00
CA ASN A 116 -6.35 14.18 -17.63
C ASN A 116 -7.86 14.05 -17.92
N TYR A 117 -8.55 15.17 -18.14
CA TYR A 117 -9.99 15.21 -18.42
C TYR A 117 -10.28 15.79 -19.81
N VAL A 118 -9.69 16.95 -20.11
CA VAL A 118 -10.04 17.78 -21.28
C VAL A 118 -9.34 17.30 -22.55
N PRO A 119 -10.03 17.21 -23.71
CA PRO A 119 -11.48 17.33 -23.84
C PRO A 119 -12.21 16.01 -23.53
N ASN A 120 -11.60 14.87 -23.87
CA ASN A 120 -12.25 13.57 -23.84
C ASN A 120 -11.35 12.50 -23.19
N ALA A 121 -10.34 12.89 -22.41
CA ALA A 121 -9.42 11.93 -21.81
C ALA A 121 -10.12 11.06 -20.77
N TRP A 122 -10.97 11.68 -19.94
CA TRP A 122 -11.80 10.99 -18.94
C TRP A 122 -13.12 11.73 -18.71
N ASN A 123 -14.25 11.01 -18.65
CA ASN A 123 -15.56 11.55 -18.27
C ASN A 123 -16.39 10.52 -17.45
N TYR A 124 -17.54 10.95 -16.89
CA TYR A 124 -18.38 10.10 -16.03
C TYR A 124 -19.16 9.01 -16.79
N GLU A 125 -19.45 9.21 -18.09
CA GLU A 125 -20.28 8.30 -18.88
C GLU A 125 -19.49 7.15 -19.50
N HIS A 126 -18.33 7.46 -20.08
CA HIS A 126 -17.47 6.53 -20.81
C HIS A 126 -16.20 6.13 -20.04
N GLY A 127 -15.91 6.81 -18.92
CA GLY A 127 -14.65 6.62 -18.22
C GLY A 127 -13.48 7.16 -19.04
N CYS A 128 -12.39 6.41 -19.08
CA CYS A 128 -11.17 6.81 -19.79
C CYS A 128 -11.16 6.34 -21.24
N SER A 129 -10.98 7.26 -22.18
CA SER A 129 -11.04 6.96 -23.62
C SER A 129 -9.78 6.31 -24.18
N HIS A 130 -8.64 6.45 -23.48
CA HIS A 130 -7.30 6.05 -23.96
C HIS A 130 -6.63 5.03 -23.04
N CYS A 131 -7.36 4.46 -22.08
CA CYS A 131 -6.79 3.59 -21.07
C CYS A 131 -6.51 2.18 -21.56
N ASP A 132 -7.28 1.76 -22.55
CA ASP A 132 -7.13 0.47 -23.20
C ASP A 132 -6.29 0.58 -24.48
N ASP A 133 -5.83 1.79 -24.83
CA ASP A 133 -4.89 1.99 -25.93
C ASP A 133 -3.61 1.19 -25.62
N ASP A 134 -3.19 0.35 -26.56
CA ASP A 134 -2.05 -0.56 -26.44
C ASP A 134 -2.16 -1.65 -25.35
N VAL A 135 -3.36 -1.93 -24.81
CA VAL A 135 -3.58 -3.13 -23.99
C VAL A 135 -3.54 -4.36 -24.89
N VAL A 136 -2.41 -5.05 -24.90
CA VAL A 136 -2.24 -6.30 -25.65
C VAL A 136 -2.64 -7.48 -24.78
N ASP A 137 -3.52 -8.33 -25.30
CA ASP A 137 -3.74 -9.65 -24.70
C ASP A 137 -2.46 -10.48 -24.83
N PHE A 138 -1.86 -10.81 -23.69
CA PHE A 138 -0.68 -11.67 -23.61
C PHE A 138 -0.84 -13.01 -24.34
N SER A 139 -2.06 -13.53 -24.46
CA SER A 139 -2.32 -14.77 -25.21
C SER A 139 -2.04 -14.64 -26.72
N GLN A 140 -2.01 -13.42 -27.23
CA GLN A 140 -1.85 -13.09 -28.66
C GLN A 140 -0.43 -12.59 -29.00
N LEU A 141 0.43 -12.39 -27.98
CA LEU A 141 1.82 -11.96 -28.17
C LEU A 141 2.71 -13.14 -28.57
N LYS A 142 3.19 -13.14 -29.82
CA LYS A 142 4.20 -14.11 -30.31
C LYS A 142 5.58 -13.93 -29.68
N VAL A 143 5.88 -12.76 -29.13
CA VAL A 143 7.15 -12.42 -28.49
C VAL A 143 6.86 -11.70 -27.17
N VAL A 144 7.31 -12.28 -26.07
CA VAL A 144 7.20 -11.69 -24.74
C VAL A 144 8.47 -10.89 -24.44
N SER A 145 8.29 -9.66 -23.95
CA SER A 145 9.38 -8.73 -23.63
C SER A 145 10.25 -9.22 -22.47
N ASN A 146 11.54 -8.93 -22.51
CA ASN A 146 12.42 -9.19 -21.37
C ASN A 146 12.29 -8.06 -20.33
N VAL A 147 12.10 -8.44 -19.07
CA VAL A 147 11.88 -7.50 -17.96
C VAL A 147 12.97 -7.71 -16.90
N LEU A 148 13.66 -6.62 -16.54
CA LEU A 148 14.52 -6.57 -15.37
C LEU A 148 13.70 -6.09 -14.17
N VAL A 149 13.56 -6.93 -13.15
CA VAL A 149 12.88 -6.62 -11.89
C VAL A 149 13.93 -6.22 -10.86
N GLY A 150 13.85 -4.99 -10.35
CA GLY A 150 14.62 -4.51 -9.20
C GLY A 150 13.75 -4.52 -7.94
N VAL A 151 14.17 -5.29 -6.94
CA VAL A 151 13.53 -5.34 -5.61
C VAL A 151 14.39 -4.55 -4.62
N PHE A 152 13.78 -3.62 -3.91
CA PHE A 152 14.46 -2.78 -2.91
C PHE A 152 13.97 -3.09 -1.50
N ILE A 153 14.89 -3.47 -0.62
CA ILE A 153 14.66 -3.70 0.81
C ILE A 153 15.47 -2.65 1.57
N GLU A 154 14.92 -1.44 1.66
CA GLU A 154 15.60 -0.28 2.28
C GLU A 154 15.41 -0.21 3.81
N GLN A 155 14.37 -0.87 4.32
CA GLN A 155 14.01 -0.87 5.73
C GLN A 155 13.49 -2.26 6.16
N PRO A 156 13.60 -2.63 7.45
CA PRO A 156 13.07 -3.89 7.95
C PRO A 156 11.60 -4.06 7.55
N THR A 157 11.34 -5.07 6.71
CA THR A 157 10.03 -5.23 6.09
C THR A 157 9.39 -6.54 6.55
N PRO A 158 8.25 -6.48 7.26
CA PRO A 158 7.58 -7.70 7.68
C PRO A 158 7.07 -8.48 6.46
N PHE A 159 6.86 -9.80 6.61
CA PHE A 159 6.34 -10.68 5.54
C PHE A 159 7.21 -10.73 4.25
N LEU A 160 8.50 -10.45 4.36
CA LEU A 160 9.44 -10.55 3.24
C LEU A 160 9.47 -11.94 2.56
N PRO A 161 9.40 -13.09 3.28
CA PRO A 161 9.29 -14.40 2.61
C PRO A 161 8.04 -14.52 1.73
N GLU A 162 6.90 -14.02 2.20
CA GLU A 162 5.64 -14.03 1.46
C GLU A 162 5.69 -13.09 0.25
N PHE A 163 6.37 -11.95 0.36
CA PHE A 163 6.65 -11.06 -0.77
C PHE A 163 7.41 -11.80 -1.88
N PHE A 164 8.50 -12.50 -1.55
CA PHE A 164 9.26 -13.27 -2.55
C PHE A 164 8.48 -14.45 -3.11
N GLN A 165 7.69 -15.15 -2.30
CA GLN A 165 6.79 -16.20 -2.80
C GLN A 165 5.79 -15.66 -3.82
N ARG A 166 5.23 -14.46 -3.59
CA ARG A 166 4.33 -13.81 -4.54
C ARG A 166 5.05 -13.37 -5.81
N LEU A 167 6.27 -12.88 -5.69
CA LEU A 167 7.11 -12.55 -6.84
C LEU A 167 7.38 -13.79 -7.72
N LEU A 168 7.59 -14.94 -7.09
CA LEU A 168 7.75 -16.22 -7.77
C LEU A 168 6.46 -16.69 -8.46
N THR A 169 5.28 -16.37 -7.94
CA THR A 169 3.99 -16.76 -8.54
C THR A 169 3.43 -15.75 -9.55
N LEU A 170 4.14 -14.66 -9.84
CA LEU A 170 3.76 -13.70 -10.88
C LEU A 170 3.43 -14.39 -12.22
N ASP A 171 2.30 -14.05 -12.83
CA ASP A 171 1.83 -14.54 -14.14
C ASP A 171 2.63 -13.89 -15.28
N TYR A 172 3.93 -14.24 -15.36
CA TYR A 172 4.85 -13.80 -16.39
C TYR A 172 5.93 -14.88 -16.63
N PRO A 173 6.36 -15.12 -17.89
CA PRO A 173 7.38 -16.13 -18.19
C PRO A 173 8.69 -15.89 -17.43
N LYS A 174 9.11 -16.88 -16.63
CA LYS A 174 10.27 -16.76 -15.73
C LYS A 174 11.60 -16.66 -16.47
N ASP A 175 11.70 -17.23 -17.67
CA ASP A 175 12.85 -17.11 -18.56
C ASP A 175 13.05 -15.69 -19.12
N LYS A 176 11.98 -14.87 -19.08
CA LYS A 176 11.97 -13.46 -19.51
C LYS A 176 12.15 -12.48 -18.36
N LEU A 177 12.21 -12.97 -17.12
CA LEU A 177 12.40 -12.16 -15.92
C LEU A 177 13.83 -12.30 -15.43
N LYS A 178 14.54 -11.18 -15.35
CA LYS A 178 15.80 -11.08 -14.62
C LYS A 178 15.50 -10.40 -13.29
N LEU A 179 15.83 -11.04 -12.17
CA LEU A 179 15.62 -10.46 -10.84
C LEU A 179 16.94 -9.90 -10.29
N PHE A 180 16.87 -8.70 -9.75
CA PHE A 180 17.92 -8.06 -8.96
C PHE A 180 17.32 -7.66 -7.60
N VAL A 181 18.00 -8.02 -6.51
CA VAL A 181 17.57 -7.65 -5.16
C VAL A 181 18.65 -6.78 -4.52
N HIS A 182 18.28 -5.58 -4.14
CA HIS A 182 19.06 -4.69 -3.29
C HIS A 182 18.56 -4.80 -1.85
N ASN A 183 19.43 -5.21 -0.94
CA ASN A 183 19.11 -5.32 0.48
C ASN A 183 20.02 -4.43 1.32
N ASN A 184 19.42 -3.43 1.97
CA ASN A 184 20.10 -2.48 2.85
C ASN A 184 19.93 -2.86 4.35
N VAL A 185 19.20 -3.93 4.66
CA VAL A 185 18.92 -4.38 6.03
C VAL A 185 19.87 -5.51 6.44
N LEU A 186 20.53 -5.34 7.59
CA LEU A 186 21.38 -6.36 8.21
C LEU A 186 20.53 -7.30 9.09
N GLY A 187 20.52 -8.62 8.83
CA GLY A 187 19.86 -9.61 9.72
C GLY A 187 19.32 -10.89 9.07
N ARG A 188 18.36 -11.54 9.75
CA ARG A 188 17.71 -12.84 9.39
C ARG A 188 17.14 -12.91 7.95
N GLU A 189 16.96 -11.76 7.30
CA GLU A 189 16.46 -11.64 5.92
C GLU A 189 17.44 -12.17 4.86
N GLN A 190 18.73 -12.33 5.17
CA GLN A 190 19.71 -12.94 4.27
C GLN A 190 19.40 -14.41 3.91
N ASN A 191 18.81 -15.18 4.82
CA ASN A 191 18.57 -16.61 4.60
C ASN A 191 17.51 -16.90 3.52
N VAL A 192 16.59 -15.96 3.28
CA VAL A 192 15.54 -16.06 2.24
C VAL A 192 16.13 -15.90 0.83
N LEU A 193 17.30 -15.25 0.75
CA LEU A 193 17.89 -14.72 -0.49
C LEU A 193 18.88 -15.68 -1.16
N ASN A 194 19.20 -16.83 -0.54
CA ASN A 194 20.17 -17.81 -1.05
C ASN A 194 19.82 -18.42 -2.43
N SER A 195 18.60 -18.21 -2.93
CA SER A 195 18.15 -18.68 -4.25
C SER A 195 18.22 -17.64 -5.36
N PHE A 196 18.60 -16.40 -5.06
CA PHE A 196 18.60 -15.28 -6.01
C PHE A 196 19.99 -14.63 -6.14
N LYS A 197 20.25 -14.00 -7.29
CA LYS A 197 21.45 -13.17 -7.45
C LYS A 197 21.24 -11.88 -6.65
N VAL A 198 21.75 -11.88 -5.43
CA VAL A 198 21.53 -10.83 -4.44
C VAL A 198 22.79 -10.01 -4.28
N VAL A 199 22.62 -8.70 -4.33
CA VAL A 199 23.64 -7.75 -3.94
C VAL A 199 23.37 -7.38 -2.49
N GLY A 200 24.22 -7.87 -1.60
CA GLY A 200 24.11 -7.66 -0.17
C GLY A 200 24.69 -6.30 0.26
N PRO A 201 24.43 -5.89 1.52
CA PRO A 201 24.91 -4.62 2.08
C PRO A 201 26.44 -4.54 2.21
N GLU A 202 27.16 -5.66 2.04
CA GLU A 202 28.63 -5.72 2.06
C GLU A 202 29.28 -5.26 0.75
N GLU A 203 28.56 -5.34 -0.38
CA GLU A 203 28.93 -4.62 -1.57
C GLU A 203 28.56 -3.16 -1.32
N ASN A 204 29.58 -2.34 -1.02
CA ASN A 204 29.48 -0.91 -0.77
C ASN A 204 29.06 -0.16 -2.04
N LEU A 205 27.90 -0.51 -2.60
CA LEU A 205 27.26 0.19 -3.67
C LEU A 205 26.62 1.41 -3.04
N SER A 206 27.33 2.52 -3.14
CA SER A 206 26.76 3.87 -3.14
C SER A 206 25.72 4.09 -4.27
N GLN A 207 25.25 3.03 -4.91
CA GLN A 207 24.38 2.99 -6.08
C GLN A 207 23.25 1.98 -5.80
N GLY A 208 22.22 2.40 -5.06
CA GLY A 208 20.96 1.68 -4.94
C GLY A 208 20.22 1.59 -6.29
N GLU A 209 19.04 2.17 -6.39
CA GLU A 209 18.24 2.21 -7.62
C GLU A 209 18.96 2.72 -8.89
N PRO A 210 19.88 3.72 -8.83
CA PRO A 210 20.68 4.14 -9.99
C PRO A 210 21.54 3.02 -10.60
N GLY A 211 22.07 2.11 -9.78
CA GLY A 211 22.91 1.01 -10.24
C GLY A 211 22.12 -0.02 -11.06
N ILE A 212 20.86 -0.26 -10.68
CA ILE A 212 19.99 -1.22 -11.38
C ILE A 212 19.44 -0.63 -12.68
N TRP A 213 19.12 0.67 -12.69
CA TRP A 213 18.77 1.38 -13.93
C TRP A 213 19.88 1.25 -14.97
N ASP A 214 21.14 1.38 -14.55
CA ASP A 214 22.31 1.21 -15.40
C ASP A 214 22.40 -0.21 -15.99
N LEU A 215 22.01 -1.25 -15.24
CA LEU A 215 21.98 -2.63 -15.75
C LEU A 215 21.00 -2.77 -16.94
N CYS A 216 19.77 -2.26 -16.81
CA CYS A 216 18.82 -2.28 -17.93
C CYS A 216 19.22 -1.32 -19.06
N ARG A 217 19.87 -0.20 -18.73
CA ARG A 217 20.35 0.76 -19.73
C ARG A 217 21.47 0.18 -20.60
N GLN A 218 22.39 -0.58 -19.99
CA GLN A 218 23.52 -1.20 -20.69
C GLN A 218 23.11 -2.48 -21.44
N ASP A 219 22.06 -3.18 -20.99
CA ASP A 219 21.53 -4.36 -21.64
C ASP A 219 20.52 -3.99 -22.75
N ALA A 220 20.95 -4.10 -24.00
CA ALA A 220 20.08 -3.85 -25.16
C ALA A 220 18.90 -4.85 -25.25
N THR A 221 19.00 -6.01 -24.59
CA THR A 221 17.91 -7.00 -24.53
C THR A 221 16.86 -6.66 -23.47
N CYS A 222 17.12 -5.69 -22.58
CA CYS A 222 16.16 -5.21 -21.60
C CYS A 222 15.11 -4.31 -22.27
N ASP A 223 13.88 -4.82 -22.38
CA ASP A 223 12.75 -4.09 -22.96
C ASP A 223 12.07 -3.22 -21.91
N TYR A 224 11.97 -3.70 -20.68
CA TYR A 224 11.39 -2.97 -19.54
C TYR A 224 12.17 -3.18 -18.25
N TYR A 225 12.17 -2.16 -17.42
CA TYR A 225 12.65 -2.17 -16.04
C TYR A 225 11.47 -2.01 -15.08
N PHE A 226 11.33 -2.91 -14.13
CA PHE A 226 10.27 -2.92 -13.13
C PHE A 226 10.88 -2.73 -11.74
N SER A 227 10.60 -1.59 -11.11
CA SER A 227 10.99 -1.30 -9.73
C SER A 227 9.86 -1.68 -8.78
N ILE A 228 10.21 -2.36 -7.68
CA ILE A 228 9.27 -2.71 -6.62
C ILE A 228 9.94 -2.72 -5.24
N ASP A 229 9.37 -1.97 -4.32
CA ASP A 229 9.76 -1.98 -2.91
C ASP A 229 9.18 -3.17 -2.17
N SER A 230 9.93 -3.67 -1.19
CA SER A 230 9.53 -4.84 -0.40
C SER A 230 8.28 -4.62 0.46
N ASP A 231 7.91 -3.37 0.72
CA ASP A 231 6.77 -2.98 1.56
C ASP A 231 5.40 -3.09 0.87
N LEU A 232 5.36 -3.67 -0.33
CA LEU A 232 4.16 -3.89 -1.14
C LEU A 232 3.81 -5.38 -1.23
N LEU A 233 2.68 -5.81 -0.64
CA LEU A 233 2.16 -7.18 -0.85
C LEU A 233 1.25 -7.22 -2.09
N ILE A 234 1.72 -7.90 -3.14
CA ILE A 234 0.96 -8.11 -4.38
C ILE A 234 -0.20 -9.08 -4.15
N GLU A 235 -1.44 -8.63 -3.96
CA GLU A 235 -2.60 -9.53 -3.74
C GLU A 235 -3.22 -10.10 -5.02
N GLN A 236 -3.18 -9.36 -6.13
CA GLN A 236 -3.77 -9.83 -7.38
C GLN A 236 -2.69 -10.11 -8.41
N ASN A 237 -2.72 -11.33 -8.93
CA ASN A 237 -1.86 -11.77 -10.03
C ASN A 237 -2.42 -11.23 -11.36
N ARG A 238 -2.31 -9.91 -11.57
CA ARG A 238 -2.81 -9.23 -12.78
C ARG A 238 -1.68 -8.73 -13.65
N LYS A 239 -1.91 -8.76 -14.95
CA LYS A 239 -0.91 -8.53 -16.00
C LYS A 239 -0.47 -7.07 -16.19
N ILE A 240 -1.12 -6.12 -15.50
CA ILE A 240 -0.86 -4.67 -15.58
C ILE A 240 -0.79 -4.11 -14.14
N TRP A 241 0.33 -3.48 -13.80
CA TRP A 241 0.73 -3.16 -12.42
C TRP A 241 0.37 -1.72 -12.01
N PRO A 242 -0.44 -1.50 -10.96
CA PRO A 242 -1.10 -0.21 -10.79
C PRO A 242 -1.05 0.35 -9.36
N LEU A 243 -1.87 1.38 -9.15
CA LEU A 243 -2.17 2.11 -7.91
C LEU A 243 -2.06 1.27 -6.65
N VAL A 244 -1.18 1.67 -5.74
CA VAL A 244 -1.11 1.08 -4.40
C VAL A 244 -1.71 2.05 -3.39
N THR A 245 -2.68 1.57 -2.62
CA THR A 245 -3.29 2.33 -1.52
C THR A 245 -3.16 1.55 -0.23
N ARG A 246 -2.84 2.22 0.87
CA ARG A 246 -2.81 1.60 2.19
C ARG A 246 -4.23 1.24 2.59
N HIS A 247 -4.43 0.01 3.09
CA HIS A 247 -5.76 -0.49 3.42
C HIS A 247 -6.49 0.44 4.41
N GLY A 248 -7.74 0.78 4.10
CA GLY A 248 -8.57 1.68 4.93
C GLY A 248 -8.09 3.14 5.00
N LYS A 249 -7.09 3.55 4.19
CA LYS A 249 -6.50 4.89 4.21
C LYS A 249 -6.42 5.49 2.80
N LEU A 250 -6.27 6.81 2.74
CA LEU A 250 -6.04 7.55 1.48
C LEU A 250 -4.58 7.63 1.06
N TRP A 251 -3.66 7.16 1.91
CA TRP A 251 -2.23 7.13 1.61
C TRP A 251 -1.97 6.16 0.46
N SER A 252 -1.30 6.65 -0.58
CA SER A 252 -1.04 5.95 -1.83
C SER A 252 0.36 6.24 -2.36
N ASN A 253 0.83 5.43 -3.29
CA ASN A 253 2.15 5.55 -3.90
C ASN A 253 2.26 6.65 -4.99
N PHE A 254 1.36 7.64 -4.98
CA PHE A 254 1.34 8.75 -5.92
C PHE A 254 0.74 10.01 -5.29
N TRP A 255 1.05 11.18 -5.85
CA TRP A 255 0.38 12.44 -5.51
C TRP A 255 -0.40 12.98 -6.71
N GLY A 256 -1.64 13.40 -6.49
CA GLY A 256 -2.52 13.91 -7.54
C GLY A 256 -2.21 15.34 -7.99
N ALA A 257 -1.65 16.17 -7.10
CA ALA A 257 -1.20 17.52 -7.42
C ALA A 257 -0.02 17.96 -6.52
N LEU A 258 0.65 19.03 -6.94
CA LEU A 258 1.63 19.76 -6.15
C LEU A 258 1.10 21.16 -5.89
N SER A 259 1.32 21.67 -4.68
CA SER A 259 1.15 23.09 -4.36
C SER A 259 2.20 23.93 -5.08
N LEU A 260 2.05 25.26 -5.02
CA LEU A 260 3.01 26.22 -5.58
C LEU A 260 4.41 26.09 -4.94
N ASP A 261 4.48 25.58 -3.70
CA ASP A 261 5.73 25.29 -2.98
C ASP A 261 6.22 23.84 -3.18
N ALA A 262 5.68 23.14 -4.18
CA ALA A 262 5.97 21.72 -4.47
C ALA A 262 5.66 20.74 -3.31
N LEU A 263 4.78 21.13 -2.38
CA LEU A 263 4.23 20.23 -1.36
C LEU A 263 3.08 19.37 -1.93
N PRO A 264 2.89 18.13 -1.44
CA PRO A 264 1.83 17.24 -1.89
C PRO A 264 0.44 17.84 -1.65
N VAL A 265 -0.40 17.80 -2.68
CA VAL A 265 -1.85 18.06 -2.57
C VAL A 265 -2.58 16.78 -2.95
N PHE A 266 -3.31 16.22 -2.00
CA PHE A 266 -4.12 15.02 -2.21
C PHE A 266 -5.34 15.37 -3.07
N ILE A 267 -5.32 14.92 -4.31
CA ILE A 267 -6.52 14.83 -5.15
C ILE A 267 -6.89 13.36 -5.22
N LEU A 268 -8.10 13.06 -4.75
CA LEU A 268 -8.65 11.71 -4.76
C LEU A 268 -8.88 11.28 -6.22
N VAL A 269 -8.06 10.37 -6.71
CA VAL A 269 -8.30 9.69 -7.99
C VAL A 269 -9.21 8.50 -7.69
N VAL A 270 -10.52 8.75 -7.72
CA VAL A 270 -11.57 7.77 -7.38
C VAL A 270 -11.79 6.74 -8.50
N SER A 271 -11.37 7.07 -9.72
CA SER A 271 -11.86 6.44 -10.94
C SER A 271 -10.76 5.73 -11.72
N ARG A 272 -11.13 4.61 -12.34
CA ARG A 272 -10.26 3.89 -13.29
C ARG A 272 -9.91 4.79 -14.49
N GLY A 273 -8.65 4.80 -14.88
CA GLY A 273 -8.08 5.85 -15.73
C GLY A 273 -6.54 5.79 -15.84
N VAL A 274 -5.94 6.43 -16.85
CA VAL A 274 -4.49 6.62 -16.97
C VAL A 274 -4.22 8.08 -16.68
N TRP A 275 -3.53 8.36 -15.58
CA TRP A 275 -3.40 9.71 -15.04
C TRP A 275 -1.97 10.22 -15.21
N ASN A 276 -1.86 11.46 -15.70
CA ASN A 276 -0.64 12.24 -15.67
C ASN A 276 -0.49 12.90 -14.30
N ILE A 277 0.48 12.41 -13.51
CA ILE A 277 0.66 12.75 -12.09
C ILE A 277 2.04 13.36 -11.82
N PRO A 278 2.18 14.27 -10.83
CA PRO A 278 3.46 14.86 -10.46
C PRO A 278 4.47 13.93 -9.79
N TYR A 279 4.01 12.92 -9.06
CA TYR A 279 4.86 12.12 -8.18
C TYR A 279 4.34 10.69 -8.11
N MET A 280 5.26 9.73 -8.15
CA MET A 280 5.03 8.30 -7.99
C MET A 280 6.22 7.67 -7.25
N ALA A 281 5.96 6.64 -6.45
CA ALA A 281 6.97 5.93 -5.67
C ALA A 281 6.63 4.43 -5.54
N HIS A 282 7.53 3.67 -4.94
CA HIS A 282 7.42 2.26 -4.52
C HIS A 282 7.24 1.19 -5.60
N VAL A 283 6.46 1.46 -6.66
CA VAL A 283 6.26 0.51 -7.75
C VAL A 283 6.02 1.22 -9.06
N TYR A 284 6.85 0.90 -10.05
CA TYR A 284 6.75 1.52 -11.37
C TYR A 284 7.45 0.72 -12.47
N LEU A 285 6.97 0.89 -13.70
CA LEU A 285 7.48 0.22 -14.89
C LEU A 285 8.01 1.25 -15.87
N VAL A 286 9.24 1.04 -16.33
CA VAL A 286 9.95 1.92 -17.24
C VAL A 286 10.32 1.17 -18.51
N LYS A 287 10.11 1.78 -19.68
CA LYS A 287 10.59 1.23 -20.95
C LYS A 287 12.11 1.37 -21.05
N GLY A 288 12.81 0.27 -21.37
CA GLY A 288 14.27 0.26 -21.52
C GLY A 288 14.77 1.24 -22.60
N SER A 289 13.99 1.48 -23.66
CA SER A 289 14.33 2.51 -24.66
C SER A 289 14.31 3.93 -24.07
N ALA A 290 13.43 4.22 -23.11
CA ALA A 290 13.41 5.51 -22.43
C ALA A 290 14.66 5.67 -21.55
N LEU A 291 15.08 4.61 -20.86
CA LEU A 291 16.33 4.60 -20.10
C LEU A 291 17.57 4.87 -20.97
N ARG A 292 17.59 4.33 -22.20
CA ARG A 292 18.74 4.46 -23.12
C ARG A 292 18.77 5.79 -23.88
N ASN A 293 17.61 6.27 -24.31
CA ASN A 293 17.53 7.40 -25.23
C ASN A 293 17.27 8.73 -24.52
N GLU A 294 16.49 8.71 -23.43
CA GLU A 294 15.97 9.91 -22.78
C GLU A 294 16.61 10.13 -21.41
N LEU A 295 16.75 9.08 -20.60
CA LEU A 295 17.30 9.15 -19.25
C LEU A 295 18.78 8.72 -19.19
N LYS A 296 19.67 9.51 -19.76
CA LYS A 296 21.10 9.16 -19.86
C LYS A 296 21.92 9.50 -18.63
N GLU A 297 21.44 10.39 -17.76
CA GLU A 297 22.18 10.79 -16.58
C GLU A 297 22.09 9.73 -15.46
N ARG A 298 23.09 9.73 -14.56
CA ARG A 298 23.14 8.81 -13.41
C ARG A 298 22.53 9.39 -12.15
N ASN A 299 22.46 10.72 -12.05
CA ASN A 299 22.12 11.42 -10.81
C ASN A 299 20.61 11.71 -10.67
N TYR A 300 19.73 10.99 -11.38
CA TYR A 300 18.28 11.25 -11.31
C TYR A 300 17.70 11.10 -9.91
N PHE A 301 18.33 10.29 -9.06
CA PHE A 301 17.91 10.03 -7.68
C PHE A 301 18.59 10.93 -6.64
N VAL A 302 19.49 11.81 -7.08
CA VAL A 302 20.30 12.64 -6.17
C VAL A 302 20.02 14.11 -6.45
N LEU A 303 19.33 14.75 -5.52
CA LEU A 303 19.14 16.19 -5.51
C LEU A 303 19.16 16.66 -4.06
N GLU A 304 20.02 17.65 -3.74
CA GLU A 304 20.29 18.05 -2.36
C GLU A 304 18.99 18.31 -1.57
N LYS A 305 18.87 17.63 -0.41
CA LYS A 305 17.77 17.73 0.58
C LYS A 305 16.42 17.10 0.19
N LEU A 306 16.30 16.44 -0.97
CA LEU A 306 15.10 15.67 -1.34
C LEU A 306 15.33 14.18 -1.14
N ASP A 307 14.28 13.42 -0.83
CA ASP A 307 14.35 11.97 -0.90
C ASP A 307 14.54 11.49 -2.35
N PRO A 308 15.08 10.28 -2.56
CA PRO A 308 15.39 9.75 -3.89
C PRO A 308 14.20 9.72 -4.86
N ASP A 309 12.99 9.37 -4.39
CA ASP A 309 11.79 9.32 -5.23
C ASP A 309 11.33 10.72 -5.65
N MET A 310 11.40 11.69 -4.73
CA MET A 310 11.12 13.09 -5.04
C MET A 310 12.16 13.65 -6.02
N ALA A 311 13.43 13.32 -5.85
CA ALA A 311 14.50 13.71 -6.77
C ALA A 311 14.26 13.14 -8.17
N LEU A 312 13.92 11.84 -8.26
CA LEU A 312 13.58 11.17 -9.52
C LEU A 312 12.42 11.88 -10.21
N CYS A 313 11.30 12.02 -9.51
CA CYS A 313 10.10 12.63 -10.07
C CYS A 313 10.34 14.09 -10.49
N ARG A 314 11.14 14.84 -9.73
CA ARG A 314 11.49 16.22 -10.07
C ARG A 314 12.35 16.31 -11.31
N ASN A 315 13.43 15.54 -11.37
CA ASN A 315 14.32 15.54 -12.52
C ASN A 315 13.57 15.06 -13.78
N ALA A 316 12.70 14.06 -13.64
CA ALA A 316 11.78 13.61 -14.68
C ALA A 316 10.90 14.74 -15.23
N ARG A 317 10.36 15.62 -14.38
CA ARG A 317 9.53 16.76 -14.81
C ARG A 317 10.33 17.86 -15.51
N ASP A 318 11.58 18.09 -15.11
CA ASP A 318 12.44 19.13 -15.67
C ASP A 318 12.96 18.78 -17.09
N MET A 319 12.90 17.49 -17.47
CA MET A 319 13.19 17.05 -18.84
C MET A 319 12.04 17.38 -19.79
N LYS A 320 12.27 18.38 -20.65
CA LYS A 320 11.30 18.94 -21.63
C LYS A 320 10.62 17.91 -22.56
N SER A 321 11.21 16.72 -22.74
CA SER A 321 10.65 15.63 -23.58
C SER A 321 9.78 14.62 -22.81
N PHE A 322 9.86 14.60 -21.48
CA PHE A 322 9.54 13.43 -20.67
C PHE A 322 8.17 13.50 -19.99
N ALA A 323 7.74 14.70 -19.59
CA ALA A 323 6.43 14.93 -18.96
C ALA A 323 5.22 14.66 -19.87
N SER A 324 5.43 14.50 -21.19
CA SER A 324 4.36 14.38 -22.19
C SER A 324 4.09 12.96 -22.68
N ARG A 325 5.07 12.04 -22.72
CA ARG A 325 4.92 10.83 -23.56
C ARG A 325 4.96 9.49 -22.85
N THR A 326 5.74 9.27 -21.79
CA THR A 326 6.03 7.88 -21.40
C THR A 326 6.17 7.58 -19.90
N PHE A 327 6.65 8.50 -19.07
CA PHE A 327 7.08 8.10 -17.72
C PHE A 327 6.07 8.28 -16.59
N MET A 328 5.20 9.28 -16.70
CA MET A 328 4.22 9.61 -15.65
C MET A 328 2.78 9.30 -16.11
N LYS A 329 2.60 8.31 -16.98
CA LYS A 329 1.27 7.82 -17.34
C LYS A 329 0.93 6.64 -16.45
N TYR A 330 0.03 6.87 -15.51
CA TYR A 330 -0.26 5.92 -14.45
C TYR A 330 -1.62 5.26 -14.64
N SER A 331 -1.67 3.97 -14.97
CA SER A 331 -2.94 3.25 -15.11
C SER A 331 -3.52 2.87 -13.74
N THR A 332 -4.64 3.48 -13.39
CA THR A 332 -5.52 3.07 -12.29
C THR A 332 -6.40 1.93 -12.77
N PHE A 333 -5.80 0.76 -12.97
CA PHE A 333 -6.55 -0.45 -12.69
C PHE A 333 -6.59 -0.58 -11.17
N SER A 334 -7.78 -0.57 -10.58
CA SER A 334 -7.97 -0.86 -9.16
C SER A 334 -7.41 -2.26 -8.86
N CYS A 335 -6.13 -2.34 -8.51
CA CYS A 335 -5.56 -3.46 -7.79
C CYS A 335 -5.48 -3.01 -6.34
N LEU A 336 -6.27 -3.63 -5.47
CA LEU A 336 -6.05 -3.49 -4.04
C LEU A 336 -4.71 -4.18 -3.77
N LEU A 337 -3.64 -3.39 -3.72
CA LEU A 337 -2.35 -3.82 -3.23
C LEU A 337 -2.25 -3.34 -1.79
N GLN A 338 -2.16 -4.30 -0.87
CA GLN A 338 -2.28 -4.03 0.56
C GLN A 338 -0.92 -3.64 1.11
N GLY A 339 -0.88 -2.48 1.78
CA GLY A 339 0.26 -2.10 2.60
C GLY A 339 0.50 -3.13 3.71
N ILE A 340 1.71 -3.66 3.73
CA ILE A 340 2.14 -4.76 4.59
C ILE A 340 2.06 -4.40 6.08
N PHE A 341 2.31 -3.13 6.41
CA PHE A 341 2.58 -2.69 7.78
C PHE A 341 1.36 -2.65 8.73
N GLU A 342 0.14 -2.93 8.25
CA GLU A 342 -1.07 -2.85 9.11
C GLU A 342 -2.03 -4.03 9.02
N ASN A 343 -1.73 -5.08 8.24
CA ASN A 343 -2.64 -6.22 8.09
C ASN A 343 -2.02 -7.54 8.62
N PRO A 344 -2.11 -7.83 9.94
CA PRO A 344 -1.76 -9.14 10.49
C PRO A 344 -2.72 -10.27 10.07
N VAL A 345 -3.78 -9.97 9.32
CA VAL A 345 -4.95 -10.83 9.09
C VAL A 345 -4.65 -12.07 8.24
N VAL A 346 -3.64 -12.07 7.37
CA VAL A 346 -3.42 -13.21 6.45
C VAL A 346 -2.60 -14.34 7.08
N LYS A 347 -1.74 -14.05 8.06
CA LYS A 347 -0.77 -15.01 8.60
C LYS A 347 -1.23 -15.69 9.90
N ILE A 348 -1.99 -14.96 10.74
CA ILE A 348 -2.41 -15.46 12.06
C ILE A 348 -3.56 -16.46 11.92
N TYR A 349 -4.50 -16.21 11.00
CA TYR A 349 -5.77 -16.93 10.97
C TYR A 349 -5.78 -18.04 9.92
N PRO A 350 -6.47 -19.17 10.20
CA PRO A 350 -6.61 -20.24 9.23
C PRO A 350 -7.47 -19.75 8.07
N LEU A 351 -7.15 -20.24 6.85
CA LEU A 351 -7.88 -19.91 5.62
C LEU A 351 -9.41 -20.13 5.74
N ASN A 352 -9.81 -20.99 6.67
CA ASN A 352 -11.20 -21.39 6.91
C ASN A 352 -11.90 -20.62 8.05
N TYR A 353 -11.26 -19.64 8.70
CA TYR A 353 -11.90 -18.88 9.78
C TYR A 353 -13.21 -18.20 9.33
N THR A 354 -13.23 -17.61 8.13
CA THR A 354 -14.44 -16.97 7.58
C THR A 354 -15.59 -17.96 7.35
N ARG A 355 -15.27 -19.25 7.13
CA ARG A 355 -16.28 -20.32 6.97
C ARG A 355 -17.06 -20.61 8.26
N ILE A 356 -16.58 -20.16 9.42
CA ILE A 356 -17.36 -20.19 10.66
C ILE A 356 -18.65 -19.39 10.46
N PHE A 357 -18.57 -18.23 9.79
CA PHE A 357 -19.71 -17.33 9.60
C PHE A 357 -20.58 -17.72 8.41
N THR A 358 -19.98 -18.19 7.31
CA THR A 358 -20.72 -18.53 6.08
C THR A 358 -21.28 -19.95 6.08
N ASP A 359 -20.46 -20.93 6.48
CA ASP A 359 -20.74 -22.37 6.28
C ASP A 359 -21.03 -23.09 7.61
N ASN A 360 -21.12 -22.34 8.72
CA ASN A 360 -21.21 -22.88 10.09
C ASN A 360 -20.10 -23.90 10.39
N TYR A 361 -18.88 -23.63 9.93
CA TYR A 361 -17.70 -24.47 10.18
C TYR A 361 -17.20 -24.36 11.63
N LEU A 362 -18.03 -24.82 12.57
CA LEU A 362 -17.77 -24.91 14.01
C LEU A 362 -18.40 -26.18 14.55
N GLU A 363 -17.78 -26.79 15.55
CA GLU A 363 -18.25 -28.02 16.19
C GLU A 363 -18.67 -27.75 17.64
N GLN A 364 -19.50 -28.62 18.21
CA GLN A 364 -19.89 -28.56 19.62
C GLN A 364 -19.65 -29.93 20.28
N PRO A 365 -18.39 -30.28 20.61
CA PRO A 365 -18.05 -31.62 21.12
C PRO A 365 -18.68 -31.93 22.49
N CYS A 366 -18.95 -30.91 23.32
CA CYS A 366 -19.64 -31.04 24.60
C CYS A 366 -20.75 -29.98 24.70
N PRO A 367 -21.77 -30.16 25.56
CA PRO A 367 -22.82 -29.15 25.77
C PRO A 367 -22.20 -27.78 26.11
N ASP A 368 -22.60 -26.74 25.38
CA ASP A 368 -22.07 -25.36 25.47
C ASP A 368 -20.54 -25.20 25.36
N VAL A 369 -19.86 -26.18 24.74
CA VAL A 369 -18.44 -26.08 24.39
C VAL A 369 -18.29 -26.05 22.87
N PHE A 370 -17.94 -24.89 22.32
CA PHE A 370 -17.82 -24.67 20.88
C PHE A 370 -16.35 -24.77 20.44
N TRP A 371 -16.08 -25.43 19.32
CA TRP A 371 -14.74 -25.75 18.86
C TRP A 371 -14.56 -25.33 17.39
N PHE A 372 -13.59 -24.45 17.13
CA PHE A 372 -13.40 -23.82 15.82
C PHE A 372 -11.94 -23.49 15.55
N ALA A 373 -11.56 -23.39 14.28
CA ALA A 373 -10.21 -23.03 13.86
C ALA A 373 -9.97 -21.53 14.05
N VAL A 374 -8.90 -21.15 14.75
CA VAL A 374 -8.58 -19.74 15.02
C VAL A 374 -7.16 -19.33 14.64
N PHE A 375 -6.18 -20.23 14.72
CA PHE A 375 -4.81 -19.96 14.30
C PHE A 375 -4.36 -20.84 13.13
N SER A 376 -3.47 -20.29 12.31
CA SER A 376 -2.68 -21.06 11.35
C SER A 376 -1.61 -21.87 12.09
N GLU A 377 -1.17 -22.99 11.52
CA GLU A 377 -0.11 -23.80 12.15
C GLU A 377 1.18 -22.99 12.35
N LYS A 378 1.53 -22.13 11.39
CA LYS A 378 2.68 -21.23 11.45
C LYS A 378 2.58 -20.24 12.61
N ALA A 379 1.40 -19.68 12.85
CA ALA A 379 1.19 -18.78 13.98
C ALA A 379 1.34 -19.51 15.33
N CYS A 380 0.90 -20.76 15.40
CA CYS A 380 1.12 -21.59 16.59
C CYS A 380 2.61 -21.86 16.84
N ASP A 381 3.37 -22.22 15.79
CA ASP A 381 4.80 -22.50 15.92
C ASP A 381 5.58 -21.24 16.32
N GLU A 382 5.34 -20.10 15.67
CA GLU A 382 5.98 -18.82 15.99
C GLU A 382 5.68 -18.39 17.44
N LEU A 383 4.46 -18.61 17.93
CA LEU A 383 4.11 -18.30 19.32
C LEU A 383 4.83 -19.23 20.32
N VAL A 384 4.93 -20.53 20.02
CA VAL A 384 5.66 -21.48 20.88
C VAL A 384 7.16 -21.15 20.90
N GLU A 385 7.74 -20.84 19.74
CA GLU A 385 9.14 -20.43 19.64
C GLU A 385 9.44 -19.18 20.47
N GLU A 386 8.57 -18.17 20.43
CA GLU A 386 8.73 -16.95 21.22
C GLU A 386 8.65 -17.22 22.74
N MET A 387 7.72 -18.09 23.15
CA MET A 387 7.58 -18.48 24.56
C MET A 387 8.80 -19.26 25.06
N GLU A 388 9.31 -20.20 24.27
CA GLU A 388 10.55 -20.93 24.59
C GLU A 388 11.78 -20.02 24.55
N HIS A 389 11.83 -19.04 23.65
CA HIS A 389 12.91 -18.05 23.59
C HIS A 389 12.97 -17.19 24.85
N TYR A 390 11.83 -16.76 25.38
CA TYR A 390 11.75 -16.07 26.68
C TYR A 390 12.16 -16.99 27.84
N GLY A 391 11.75 -18.26 27.80
CA GLY A 391 12.24 -19.36 28.65
C GLY A 391 11.93 -19.28 30.15
N SER A 392 11.36 -18.17 30.65
CA SER A 392 11.13 -17.94 32.09
C SER A 392 9.75 -18.42 32.56
N TRP A 393 9.53 -19.73 32.48
CA TRP A 393 8.31 -20.43 32.87
C TRP A 393 8.07 -20.45 34.39
N SER A 394 6.82 -20.30 34.83
CA SER A 394 6.43 -20.10 36.25
C SER A 394 6.80 -21.26 37.20
N GLY A 395 6.81 -22.48 36.68
CA GLY A 395 6.93 -23.72 37.43
C GLY A 395 5.72 -24.18 38.22
N GLY A 396 4.53 -23.65 37.95
CA GLY A 396 3.28 -24.14 38.55
C GLY A 396 3.20 -23.93 40.07
N LYS A 397 3.77 -22.83 40.58
CA LYS A 397 3.76 -22.51 42.02
C LYS A 397 2.62 -21.56 42.38
N HIS A 398 1.96 -21.81 43.51
CA HIS A 398 0.85 -20.98 44.03
C HIS A 398 1.20 -19.51 44.30
N GLN A 399 2.47 -19.23 44.59
CA GLN A 399 2.94 -17.84 44.75
C GLN A 399 3.59 -17.39 43.47
N ASP A 400 2.93 -16.47 42.77
CA ASP A 400 3.45 -15.87 41.57
C ASP A 400 3.50 -14.34 41.71
N LYS A 401 4.72 -13.83 41.87
CA LYS A 401 5.00 -12.39 42.00
C LYS A 401 4.72 -11.60 40.71
N ARG A 402 4.48 -12.29 39.60
CA ARG A 402 4.28 -11.71 38.26
C ARG A 402 2.82 -11.31 38.03
N ILE A 403 1.89 -11.84 38.84
CA ILE A 403 0.44 -11.60 38.74
C ILE A 403 0.00 -10.60 39.82
N ALA A 404 -0.94 -9.71 39.47
CA ALA A 404 -1.51 -8.75 40.42
C ALA A 404 -2.30 -9.50 41.52
N GLY A 405 -1.75 -9.53 42.74
CA GLY A 405 -2.33 -10.26 43.88
C GLY A 405 -1.44 -11.38 44.45
N GLY A 406 -0.40 -11.80 43.72
CA GLY A 406 0.68 -12.66 44.26
C GLY A 406 0.31 -14.12 44.55
N TYR A 407 -0.95 -14.53 44.34
CA TYR A 407 -1.44 -15.86 44.67
C TYR A 407 -2.36 -16.42 43.57
N GLU A 408 -1.98 -17.58 43.04
CA GLU A 408 -2.75 -18.30 42.03
C GLU A 408 -3.47 -19.49 42.68
N THR A 409 -4.80 -19.48 42.60
CA THR A 409 -5.64 -20.53 43.20
C THR A 409 -5.43 -21.89 42.53
N VAL A 410 -5.07 -21.91 41.24
CA VAL A 410 -4.82 -23.12 40.47
C VAL A 410 -3.59 -22.88 39.57
N PRO A 411 -2.37 -23.17 40.07
CA PRO A 411 -1.16 -22.73 39.38
C PRO A 411 -0.82 -23.58 38.17
N THR A 412 -0.33 -22.93 37.12
CA THR A 412 0.10 -23.55 35.86
C THR A 412 1.54 -23.16 35.52
N ASP A 413 2.30 -24.05 34.87
CA ASP A 413 3.62 -23.71 34.32
C ASP A 413 3.47 -22.86 33.06
N ASP A 414 3.50 -21.55 33.23
CA ASP A 414 3.04 -20.60 32.22
C ASP A 414 3.91 -19.35 32.05
N ILE A 415 3.64 -18.68 30.92
CA ILE A 415 4.13 -17.35 30.57
C ILE A 415 2.92 -16.50 30.13
N HIS A 416 2.74 -15.36 30.77
CA HIS A 416 1.71 -14.40 30.40
C HIS A 416 2.13 -13.58 29.17
N MET A 417 1.15 -13.25 28.31
CA MET A 417 1.39 -12.39 27.12
C MET A 417 2.00 -11.03 27.48
N LYS A 418 1.68 -10.52 28.68
CA LYS A 418 2.27 -9.28 29.20
C LYS A 418 3.77 -9.37 29.43
N GLN A 419 4.30 -10.55 29.78
CA GLN A 419 5.73 -10.74 30.06
C GLN A 419 6.59 -10.64 28.80
N ILE A 420 6.03 -11.02 27.66
CA ILE A 420 6.68 -10.92 26.33
C ILE A 420 6.24 -9.66 25.57
N GLY A 421 5.51 -8.74 26.21
CA GLY A 421 5.04 -7.50 25.58
C GLY A 421 3.95 -7.66 24.52
N PHE A 422 3.31 -8.84 24.43
CA PHE A 422 2.33 -9.21 23.39
C PHE A 422 0.86 -9.05 23.82
N GLU A 423 0.62 -8.41 24.97
CA GLU A 423 -0.72 -8.24 25.55
C GLU A 423 -1.66 -7.42 24.65
N LYS A 424 -1.17 -6.36 24.01
CA LYS A 424 -2.01 -5.46 23.20
C LYS A 424 -2.47 -6.15 21.91
N GLU A 425 -1.55 -6.86 21.27
CA GLU A 425 -1.76 -7.65 20.07
C GLU A 425 -2.74 -8.80 20.35
N TRP A 426 -2.57 -9.47 21.49
CA TRP A 426 -3.48 -10.52 21.93
C TRP A 426 -4.90 -10.02 22.22
N LEU A 427 -5.03 -8.86 22.89
CA LEU A 427 -6.33 -8.24 23.13
C LEU A 427 -7.01 -7.79 21.84
N HIS A 428 -6.24 -7.30 20.87
CA HIS A 428 -6.77 -7.00 19.53
C HIS A 428 -7.29 -8.27 18.85
N PHE A 429 -6.53 -9.38 18.93
CA PHE A 429 -6.97 -10.69 18.45
C PHE A 429 -8.32 -11.12 19.07
N ILE A 430 -8.48 -11.00 20.39
CA ILE A 430 -9.74 -11.37 21.06
C ILE A 430 -10.92 -10.51 20.55
N ARG A 431 -10.70 -9.21 20.36
CA ARG A 431 -11.74 -8.29 19.88
C ARG A 431 -12.17 -8.57 18.45
N GLU A 432 -11.21 -8.76 17.55
CA GLU A 432 -11.50 -8.90 16.13
C GLU A 432 -11.94 -10.32 15.75
N PHE A 433 -11.45 -11.36 16.44
CA PHE A 433 -11.62 -12.75 15.98
C PHE A 433 -12.39 -13.65 16.95
N ILE A 434 -12.32 -13.41 18.25
CA ILE A 434 -13.05 -14.23 19.23
C ILE A 434 -14.44 -13.66 19.47
N SER A 435 -14.54 -12.34 19.66
CA SER A 435 -15.79 -11.66 19.97
C SER A 435 -16.90 -11.89 18.93
N PRO A 436 -16.64 -11.87 17.61
CA PRO A 436 -17.67 -12.18 16.61
C PRO A 436 -18.15 -13.64 16.67
N VAL A 437 -17.25 -14.58 16.99
CA VAL A 437 -17.62 -16.00 17.16
C VAL A 437 -18.49 -16.17 18.40
N THR A 438 -18.14 -15.51 19.52
CA THR A 438 -18.95 -15.52 20.75
C THR A 438 -20.36 -15.00 20.49
N LEU A 439 -20.50 -13.89 19.76
CA LEU A 439 -21.81 -13.32 19.38
C LEU A 439 -22.66 -14.31 18.55
N LYS A 440 -22.01 -15.10 17.68
CA LYS A 440 -22.67 -16.11 16.86
C LYS A 440 -23.17 -17.29 17.70
N VAL A 441 -22.32 -17.85 18.56
CA VAL A 441 -22.64 -19.09 19.30
C VAL A 441 -23.46 -18.85 20.57
N PHE A 442 -23.29 -17.69 21.22
CA PHE A 442 -24.07 -17.26 22.37
C PHE A 442 -24.96 -16.07 22.00
N SER A 443 -26.02 -16.35 21.26
CA SER A 443 -26.99 -15.33 20.83
C SER A 443 -27.53 -14.51 22.02
N GLY A 444 -27.35 -13.20 21.96
CA GLY A 444 -27.76 -12.26 23.02
C GLY A 444 -26.66 -11.88 24.01
N TYR A 445 -25.48 -12.52 23.96
CA TYR A 445 -24.32 -12.13 24.75
C TYR A 445 -23.40 -11.21 23.94
N TYR A 446 -23.09 -10.03 24.48
CA TYR A 446 -22.20 -9.04 23.84
C TYR A 446 -20.94 -8.85 24.67
N THR A 447 -19.79 -9.18 24.08
CA THR A 447 -18.47 -9.01 24.70
C THR A 447 -17.73 -7.81 24.11
N LYS A 448 -16.90 -7.16 24.94
CA LYS A 448 -15.92 -6.15 24.50
C LYS A 448 -14.53 -6.75 24.28
N GLY A 449 -14.39 -8.07 24.40
CA GLY A 449 -13.13 -8.79 24.25
C GLY A 449 -12.09 -8.37 25.28
N TYR A 450 -12.49 -8.20 26.54
CA TYR A 450 -11.58 -7.82 27.62
C TYR A 450 -11.09 -9.06 28.36
N ALA A 451 -9.77 -9.20 28.50
CA ALA A 451 -9.17 -10.33 29.22
C ALA A 451 -7.93 -9.87 30.01
N LEU A 452 -7.94 -10.10 31.32
CA LEU A 452 -6.83 -9.79 32.21
C LEU A 452 -5.77 -10.91 32.25
N MET A 453 -6.21 -12.15 32.08
CA MET A 453 -5.37 -13.33 32.16
C MET A 453 -5.26 -13.95 30.77
N ASN A 454 -4.14 -13.67 30.10
CA ASN A 454 -3.78 -14.22 28.79
C ASN A 454 -2.40 -14.85 28.91
N PHE A 455 -2.30 -16.16 28.72
CA PHE A 455 -1.07 -16.89 29.00
C PHE A 455 -0.97 -18.17 28.17
N VAL A 456 0.26 -18.62 27.96
CA VAL A 456 0.56 -19.93 27.39
C VAL A 456 1.00 -20.87 28.49
N VAL A 457 0.38 -22.04 28.55
CA VAL A 457 0.70 -23.10 29.50
C VAL A 457 1.50 -24.19 28.82
N LYS A 458 2.52 -24.69 29.52
CA LYS A 458 3.35 -25.83 29.15
C LYS A 458 3.07 -27.00 30.08
N TYR A 459 2.63 -28.12 29.52
CA TYR A 459 2.52 -29.37 30.26
C TYR A 459 3.62 -30.34 29.84
N THR A 460 4.35 -30.87 30.83
CA THR A 460 5.33 -31.94 30.65
C THR A 460 5.12 -33.02 31.71
N PRO A 461 5.41 -34.30 31.40
CA PRO A 461 5.28 -35.39 32.37
C PRO A 461 6.10 -35.17 33.66
N GLU A 462 7.26 -34.52 33.55
CA GLU A 462 8.23 -34.40 34.65
C GLU A 462 7.96 -33.22 35.58
N ARG A 463 7.24 -32.18 35.12
CA ARG A 463 7.04 -30.93 35.87
C ARG A 463 5.59 -30.73 36.27
N GLN A 464 4.72 -30.50 35.28
CA GLN A 464 3.29 -30.35 35.49
C GLN A 464 2.56 -31.08 34.37
N ALA A 465 2.09 -32.29 34.66
CA ALA A 465 1.48 -33.16 33.65
C ALA A 465 -0.02 -32.90 33.47
N TYR A 466 -0.73 -32.43 34.51
CA TYR A 466 -2.18 -32.29 34.55
C TYR A 466 -2.62 -31.03 35.29
N LEU A 467 -3.90 -30.71 35.21
CA LEU A 467 -4.52 -29.61 35.95
C LEU A 467 -5.77 -30.11 36.67
N ARG A 468 -5.81 -29.93 37.99
CA ARG A 468 -6.91 -30.40 38.85
C ARG A 468 -8.27 -29.79 38.46
N PRO A 469 -9.40 -30.42 38.80
CA PRO A 469 -10.72 -29.86 38.53
C PRO A 469 -10.90 -28.45 39.12
N HIS A 470 -11.34 -27.50 38.30
CA HIS A 470 -11.53 -26.10 38.71
C HIS A 470 -12.55 -25.35 37.83
N HIS A 471 -12.87 -24.13 38.26
CA HIS A 471 -13.58 -23.12 37.48
C HIS A 471 -12.63 -21.98 37.15
N ASP A 472 -12.84 -21.38 35.98
CA ASP A 472 -12.10 -20.22 35.57
C ASP A 472 -12.72 -18.95 36.14
N SER A 473 -11.88 -17.95 36.41
CA SER A 473 -12.36 -16.62 36.77
C SER A 473 -12.67 -15.80 35.52
N SER A 474 -13.59 -16.30 34.70
CA SER A 474 -14.05 -15.70 33.44
C SER A 474 -15.56 -15.87 33.28
N THR A 475 -16.19 -15.03 32.45
CA THR A 475 -17.53 -15.36 31.94
C THR A 475 -17.43 -16.51 30.95
N PHE A 476 -16.47 -16.44 30.02
CA PHE A 476 -16.11 -17.55 29.15
C PHE A 476 -14.59 -17.62 28.94
N THR A 477 -14.11 -18.83 28.68
CA THR A 477 -12.70 -19.12 28.44
C THR A 477 -12.52 -19.61 27.02
N ILE A 478 -11.42 -19.20 26.40
CA ILE A 478 -10.91 -19.83 25.19
C ILE A 478 -9.63 -20.60 25.51
N ASN A 479 -9.48 -21.75 24.87
CA ASN A 479 -8.31 -22.61 25.00
C ASN A 479 -7.88 -23.09 23.62
N ILE A 480 -6.69 -22.66 23.18
CA ILE A 480 -6.16 -22.87 21.84
C ILE A 480 -5.02 -23.87 21.92
N ALA A 481 -5.09 -24.95 21.14
CA ALA A 481 -3.99 -25.90 21.05
C ALA A 481 -2.88 -25.37 20.12
N LEU A 482 -1.63 -25.34 20.61
CA LEU A 482 -0.51 -24.78 19.86
C LEU A 482 0.37 -25.84 19.19
N ASN A 483 0.26 -27.12 19.57
CA ASN A 483 1.02 -28.20 18.95
C ASN A 483 0.19 -29.49 18.81
N ASN A 484 0.75 -30.49 18.13
CA ASN A 484 0.02 -31.66 17.64
C ASN A 484 0.02 -32.82 18.65
N LYS A 485 -1.17 -33.30 19.01
CA LYS A 485 -1.31 -34.57 19.74
C LYS A 485 -0.85 -35.73 18.85
N GLY A 486 -0.10 -36.67 19.41
CA GLY A 486 0.41 -37.85 18.74
C GLY A 486 1.79 -37.66 18.11
N ILE A 487 2.17 -36.41 17.78
CA ILE A 487 3.49 -36.05 17.24
C ILE A 487 4.33 -35.38 18.34
N ASP A 488 3.83 -34.30 18.92
CA ASP A 488 4.58 -33.47 19.87
C ASP A 488 4.34 -33.89 21.33
N PHE A 489 3.16 -34.45 21.62
CA PHE A 489 2.80 -34.96 22.94
C PHE A 489 1.82 -36.13 22.89
N GLN A 490 1.78 -36.91 23.99
CA GLN A 490 0.86 -38.02 24.22
C GLN A 490 -0.04 -37.75 25.43
N GLY A 491 -1.25 -38.34 25.43
CA GLY A 491 -2.25 -38.06 26.45
C GLY A 491 -2.85 -36.66 26.31
N GLY A 492 -3.18 -36.02 27.43
CA GLY A 492 -3.72 -34.67 27.46
C GLY A 492 -5.18 -34.56 27.02
N GLY A 493 -5.64 -33.32 26.92
CA GLY A 493 -7.03 -32.96 26.64
C GLY A 493 -7.65 -32.11 27.74
N CYS A 494 -8.97 -31.99 27.71
CA CYS A 494 -9.78 -31.33 28.73
C CYS A 494 -11.05 -32.13 28.98
N ARG A 495 -11.42 -32.34 30.25
CA ARG A 495 -12.64 -33.05 30.63
C ARG A 495 -13.58 -32.14 31.40
N PHE A 496 -14.85 -32.12 31.02
CA PHE A 496 -15.92 -31.39 31.68
C PHE A 496 -16.75 -32.35 32.54
N HIS A 497 -16.61 -32.25 33.87
CA HIS A 497 -17.15 -33.24 34.81
C HIS A 497 -18.67 -33.35 34.79
N ARG A 498 -19.36 -32.20 34.76
CA ARG A 498 -20.83 -32.15 34.77
C ARG A 498 -21.47 -32.89 33.61
N TYR A 499 -20.78 -32.98 32.47
CA TYR A 499 -21.28 -33.61 31.25
C TYR A 499 -20.63 -34.97 30.97
N ASN A 500 -19.68 -35.40 31.80
CA ASN A 500 -18.82 -36.55 31.55
C ASN A 500 -18.28 -36.57 30.11
N CYS A 501 -17.88 -35.40 29.61
CA CYS A 501 -17.47 -35.20 28.22
C CYS A 501 -16.01 -34.76 28.18
N SER A 502 -15.22 -35.30 27.24
CA SER A 502 -13.79 -35.05 27.13
C SER A 502 -13.42 -34.63 25.71
N ILE A 503 -12.60 -33.59 25.59
CA ILE A 503 -11.90 -33.22 24.37
C ILE A 503 -10.50 -33.82 24.46
N GLU A 504 -10.35 -35.05 23.95
CA GLU A 504 -9.09 -35.79 24.06
C GLU A 504 -8.14 -35.48 22.91
N SER A 505 -8.64 -35.15 21.72
CA SER A 505 -7.82 -34.96 20.51
C SER A 505 -7.83 -33.51 20.03
N PRO A 506 -7.22 -32.57 20.78
CA PRO A 506 -7.15 -31.18 20.35
C PRO A 506 -6.38 -31.05 19.03
N ARG A 507 -6.87 -30.19 18.14
CA ARG A 507 -6.32 -29.91 16.82
C ARG A 507 -5.48 -28.65 16.90
N LYS A 508 -4.25 -28.68 16.41
CA LYS A 508 -3.38 -27.50 16.37
C LYS A 508 -4.07 -26.34 15.67
N GLY A 509 -4.02 -25.15 16.27
CA GLY A 509 -4.68 -23.94 15.78
C GLY A 509 -6.19 -23.86 16.03
N TRP A 510 -6.81 -24.88 16.63
CA TRP A 510 -8.22 -24.83 17.01
C TRP A 510 -8.39 -24.37 18.45
N SER A 511 -9.41 -23.55 18.67
CA SER A 511 -9.84 -23.06 19.97
C SER A 511 -11.16 -23.69 20.37
N PHE A 512 -11.23 -24.23 21.59
CA PHE A 512 -12.51 -24.49 22.22
C PHE A 512 -12.87 -23.36 23.18
N MET A 513 -14.14 -22.98 23.16
CA MET A 513 -14.75 -21.89 23.92
C MET A 513 -15.84 -22.46 24.82
N HIS A 514 -15.82 -22.14 26.11
CA HIS A 514 -16.82 -22.59 27.08
C HIS A 514 -17.05 -21.55 28.19
N PRO A 515 -18.20 -21.56 28.89
CA PRO A 515 -18.40 -20.78 30.10
C PRO A 515 -17.34 -21.08 31.17
N GLY A 516 -16.84 -20.06 31.87
CA GLY A 516 -15.78 -20.23 32.88
C GLY A 516 -16.30 -20.59 34.28
N ARG A 517 -17.45 -20.03 34.66
CA ARG A 517 -18.06 -20.17 35.99
C ARG A 517 -19.27 -21.10 35.99
N LEU A 518 -19.58 -21.64 37.17
CA LEU A 518 -20.80 -22.38 37.55
C LEU A 518 -21.05 -23.72 36.84
N THR A 519 -21.02 -23.77 35.51
CA THR A 519 -21.51 -24.92 34.74
C THR A 519 -20.44 -25.85 34.16
N HIS A 520 -19.23 -25.34 33.94
CA HIS A 520 -18.17 -26.09 33.27
C HIS A 520 -16.99 -26.31 34.22
N LEU A 521 -17.23 -27.04 35.31
CA LEU A 521 -16.15 -27.57 36.15
C LEU A 521 -15.34 -28.53 35.28
N HIS A 522 -14.06 -28.21 35.06
CA HIS A 522 -13.24 -28.92 34.11
C HIS A 522 -11.85 -29.23 34.66
N GLU A 523 -11.21 -30.26 34.10
CA GLU A 523 -9.85 -30.68 34.43
C GLU A 523 -8.98 -30.80 33.17
N GLY A 524 -7.69 -30.55 33.34
CA GLY A 524 -6.67 -30.80 32.31
C GLY A 524 -6.18 -32.23 32.43
N LEU A 525 -6.49 -33.08 31.45
CA LEU A 525 -6.07 -34.48 31.45
C LEU A 525 -4.54 -34.61 31.40
N PRO A 526 -3.97 -35.66 32.02
CA PRO A 526 -2.52 -35.82 32.13
C PRO A 526 -1.84 -36.02 30.78
N THR A 527 -0.80 -35.22 30.54
CA THR A 527 0.16 -35.40 29.44
C THR A 527 1.15 -36.49 29.83
N THR A 528 1.20 -37.58 29.07
CA THR A 528 1.96 -38.80 29.41
C THR A 528 3.30 -38.91 28.70
N GLY A 529 3.54 -38.09 27.68
CA GLY A 529 4.80 -38.04 26.95
C GLY A 529 4.90 -36.78 26.10
N GLY A 530 6.14 -36.34 25.83
CA GLY A 530 6.40 -35.10 25.08
C GLY A 530 5.99 -33.84 25.83
N THR A 531 5.72 -32.76 25.10
CA THR A 531 5.40 -31.45 25.68
C THR A 531 4.15 -30.90 25.03
N ARG A 532 3.14 -30.52 25.81
CA ARG A 532 1.88 -29.95 25.31
C ARG A 532 1.84 -28.44 25.58
N TYR A 533 1.57 -27.64 24.56
CA TYR A 533 1.38 -26.20 24.68
C TYR A 533 -0.06 -25.79 24.37
N ILE A 534 -0.63 -24.93 25.22
CA ILE A 534 -1.95 -24.32 24.99
C ILE A 534 -1.90 -22.83 25.30
N ALA A 535 -2.63 -22.02 24.53
CA ALA A 535 -2.88 -20.62 24.87
C ALA A 535 -4.28 -20.50 25.49
N VAL A 536 -4.37 -19.86 26.65
CA VAL A 536 -5.61 -19.71 27.41
C VAL A 536 -5.90 -18.23 27.63
N SER A 537 -7.17 -17.85 27.55
CA SER A 537 -7.62 -16.51 27.91
C SER A 537 -8.92 -16.53 28.68
N PHE A 538 -8.91 -15.87 29.83
CA PHE A 538 -10.09 -15.66 30.67
C PHE A 538 -10.75 -14.34 30.28
N ILE A 539 -11.84 -14.44 29.53
CA ILE A 539 -12.50 -13.30 28.89
C ILE A 539 -13.72 -12.89 29.72
N ASP A 540 -13.90 -11.57 29.83
CA ASP A 540 -14.91 -10.91 30.64
C ASP A 540 -14.96 -11.44 32.10
N PRO A 541 -13.85 -11.30 32.87
CA PRO A 541 -13.69 -11.81 34.23
C PRO A 541 -14.63 -11.20 35.30
#